data_AF-A0A3D3ANN8-F1
#
_entry.id   AF-A0A3D3ANN8-F1
#
_cell.length_a   1.000
_cell.length_b   1.000
_cell.length_c   1.000
_cell.angle_alpha   90.00
_cell.angle_beta   90.00
_cell.angle_gamma   90.00
#
_symmetry.space_group_name_H-M   'P 1'
#
loop_
_entity.id
_entity.type
_entity.pdbx_description
1 polymer ?
#
loop_
_entity_poly.entity_id
_entity_poly.type
_entity_poly.pdbx_seq_one_letter_code
_entity_poly.pdbx_strand_id
1 'polypeptide(L)'
;MKIKPIFALSFLIIFMSGNLFAAVKKNKQDAESKVKVAEIQYDQIKKEAHDMAPKELLSAEQALKNAKKELKEEEWLYAYQEADKVMAYLTLIRAIIEYKNALKEYENFKNSQ
;
A
#
# COMPACT_ATOMS: atom_id res chain seq x y z
N MET A 1 11.53 -41.13 -40.74
CA MET A 1 12.41 -40.41 -39.79
C MET A 1 11.67 -40.27 -38.45
N LYS A 2 12.19 -40.85 -37.37
CA LYS A 2 11.61 -40.73 -36.02
C LYS A 2 12.20 -39.49 -35.36
N ILE A 3 11.44 -38.39 -35.29
CA ILE A 3 11.84 -37.18 -34.55
C ILE A 3 11.77 -37.52 -33.06
N LYS A 4 12.90 -37.37 -32.36
CA LYS A 4 13.05 -37.71 -30.94
C LYS A 4 12.20 -36.73 -30.09
N PRO A 5 11.38 -37.21 -29.12
CA PRO A 5 10.48 -36.37 -28.32
C PRO A 5 11.19 -35.48 -27.27
N ILE A 6 12.52 -35.47 -27.24
CA ILE A 6 13.32 -34.75 -26.24
C ILE A 6 13.24 -33.22 -26.44
N PHE A 7 12.98 -32.74 -27.66
CA PHE A 7 12.91 -31.30 -27.96
C PHE A 7 11.59 -30.63 -27.51
N ALA A 8 10.51 -31.39 -27.29
CA ALA A 8 9.24 -30.82 -26.85
C ALA A 8 9.22 -30.49 -25.34
N LEU A 9 9.99 -31.24 -24.54
CA LEU A 9 10.03 -31.07 -23.08
C LEU A 9 10.82 -29.82 -22.66
N SER A 10 11.91 -29.51 -23.37
CA SER A 10 12.72 -28.30 -23.13
C SER A 10 12.00 -27.01 -23.55
N PHE A 11 11.17 -27.04 -24.60
CA PHE A 11 10.33 -25.89 -24.97
C PHE A 11 9.23 -25.58 -23.93
N LEU A 12 8.67 -26.60 -23.28
CA LEU A 12 7.64 -26.41 -22.25
C LEU A 12 8.18 -25.73 -20.98
N ILE A 13 9.44 -26.03 -20.60
CA ILE A 13 10.12 -25.42 -19.45
C ILE A 13 10.46 -23.94 -19.72
N ILE A 14 10.87 -23.61 -20.95
CA ILE A 14 11.13 -22.22 -21.37
C ILE A 14 9.82 -21.40 -21.40
N PHE A 15 8.70 -21.99 -21.81
CA PHE A 15 7.41 -21.30 -21.85
C PHE A 15 6.82 -21.07 -20.45
N MET A 16 6.96 -22.02 -19.52
CA MET A 16 6.49 -21.86 -18.14
C MET A 16 7.31 -20.85 -17.32
N SER A 17 8.62 -20.75 -17.58
CA SER A 17 9.49 -19.77 -16.92
C SER A 17 9.20 -18.33 -17.37
N GLY A 18 8.94 -18.10 -18.67
CA GLY A 18 8.59 -16.76 -19.19
C GLY A 18 7.33 -16.16 -18.54
N ASN A 19 6.31 -16.97 -18.28
CA ASN A 19 5.09 -16.53 -17.59
C ASN A 19 5.33 -16.22 -16.11
N LEU A 20 6.22 -16.95 -15.44
CA LEU A 20 6.56 -16.72 -14.04
C LEU A 20 7.33 -15.41 -13.85
N PHE A 21 8.30 -15.11 -14.73
CA PHE A 21 9.03 -13.84 -14.70
C PHE A 21 8.13 -12.62 -14.92
N ALA A 22 7.16 -12.72 -15.83
CA ALA A 22 6.19 -11.66 -16.07
C ALA A 22 5.29 -11.41 -14.85
N ALA A 23 4.84 -12.48 -14.18
CA ALA A 23 4.02 -12.39 -12.97
C ALA A 23 4.80 -11.77 -11.81
N VAL A 24 6.06 -12.19 -11.58
CA VAL A 24 6.92 -11.64 -10.51
C VAL A 24 7.21 -10.16 -10.76
N LYS A 25 7.52 -9.78 -12.01
CA LYS A 25 7.78 -8.38 -12.38
C LYS A 25 6.55 -7.50 -12.17
N LYS A 26 5.36 -8.00 -12.52
CA LYS A 26 4.09 -7.30 -12.29
C LYS A 26 3.85 -7.09 -10.79
N ASN A 27 3.99 -8.14 -9.98
CA ASN A 27 3.80 -8.04 -8.53
C ASN A 27 4.79 -7.06 -7.88
N LYS A 28 6.04 -7.02 -8.37
CA LYS A 28 7.04 -6.03 -7.95
C LYS A 28 6.61 -4.59 -8.26
N GLN A 29 6.23 -4.32 -9.50
CA GLN A 29 5.79 -2.98 -9.92
C GLN A 29 4.54 -2.54 -9.16
N ASP A 30 3.61 -3.45 -8.92
CA ASP A 30 2.39 -3.18 -8.16
C ASP A 30 2.71 -2.84 -6.70
N ALA A 31 3.63 -3.57 -6.05
CA ALA A 31 4.08 -3.29 -4.69
C ALA A 31 4.82 -1.93 -4.60
N GLU A 32 5.77 -1.68 -5.49
CA GLU A 32 6.53 -0.42 -5.54
C GLU A 32 5.60 0.80 -5.73
N SER A 33 4.65 0.69 -6.66
CA SER A 33 3.66 1.72 -6.92
C SER A 33 2.80 2.01 -5.68
N LYS A 34 2.30 0.95 -5.02
CA LYS A 34 1.41 1.08 -3.88
C LYS A 34 2.10 1.71 -2.67
N VAL A 35 3.34 1.32 -2.38
CA VAL A 35 4.14 1.92 -1.31
C VAL A 35 4.39 3.41 -1.58
N LYS A 36 4.66 3.78 -2.83
CA LYS A 36 4.84 5.18 -3.22
C LYS A 36 3.56 6.01 -3.04
N VAL A 37 2.40 5.46 -3.41
CA VAL A 37 1.11 6.11 -3.18
C VAL A 37 0.86 6.27 -1.69
N ALA A 38 1.11 5.24 -0.89
CA ALA A 38 0.96 5.28 0.56
C ALA A 38 1.85 6.35 1.20
N GLU A 39 3.10 6.50 0.74
CA GLU A 39 4.03 7.55 1.19
C GLU A 39 3.50 8.96 0.88
N ILE A 40 3.07 9.20 -0.36
CA ILE A 40 2.52 10.51 -0.77
C ILE A 40 1.30 10.89 0.08
N GLN A 41 0.37 9.94 0.28
CA GLN A 41 -0.83 10.21 1.07
C GLN A 41 -0.50 10.40 2.56
N TYR A 42 0.45 9.63 3.08
CA TYR A 42 0.91 9.80 4.45
C TYR A 42 1.49 11.20 4.67
N ASP A 43 2.33 11.70 3.76
CA ASP A 43 2.92 13.03 3.88
C ASP A 43 1.89 14.17 3.79
N GLN A 44 0.84 13.98 2.98
CA GLN A 44 -0.28 14.92 2.90
C GLN A 44 -1.05 14.97 4.23
N ILE A 45 -1.46 13.81 4.73
CA ILE A 45 -2.31 13.71 5.92
C ILE A 45 -1.53 14.04 7.19
N LYS A 46 -0.23 13.74 7.25
CA LYS A 46 0.63 14.01 8.43
C LYS A 46 0.57 15.48 8.84
N LYS A 47 0.48 16.41 7.88
CA LYS A 47 0.41 17.85 8.16
C LYS A 47 -0.93 18.28 8.75
N GLU A 48 -2.03 17.64 8.33
CA GLU A 48 -3.39 17.97 8.75
C GLU A 48 -3.78 17.28 10.06
N ALA A 49 -3.24 16.07 10.28
CA ALA A 49 -3.68 15.16 11.32
C ALA A 49 -2.85 15.15 12.60
N HIS A 50 -1.66 15.80 12.59
CA HIS A 50 -0.65 15.64 13.63
C HIS A 50 -1.21 15.78 15.05
N ASP A 51 -2.12 16.73 15.25
CA ASP A 51 -2.72 17.02 16.55
C ASP A 51 -4.09 16.35 16.76
N MET A 52 -4.66 15.75 15.71
CA MET A 52 -6.04 15.22 15.73
C MET A 52 -6.12 13.72 15.99
N ALA A 53 -5.18 12.92 15.47
CA ALA A 53 -5.21 11.45 15.53
C ALA A 53 -3.78 10.86 15.71
N PRO A 54 -3.10 11.14 16.83
CA PRO A 54 -1.68 10.81 17.00
C PRO A 54 -1.39 9.30 17.03
N LYS A 55 -2.31 8.49 17.56
CA LYS A 55 -2.12 7.02 17.66
C LYS A 55 -2.21 6.35 16.29
N GLU A 56 -3.20 6.73 15.50
CA GLU A 56 -3.41 6.23 14.13
C GLU A 56 -2.28 6.70 13.22
N LEU A 57 -1.79 7.93 13.41
CA LEU A 57 -0.65 8.47 12.66
C LEU A 57 0.65 7.69 12.97
N LEU A 58 0.94 7.39 14.23
CA LEU A 58 2.07 6.54 14.62
C LEU A 58 1.96 5.13 14.02
N SER A 59 0.75 4.59 13.97
CA SER A 59 0.50 3.26 13.38
C SER A 59 0.73 3.27 11.86
N ALA A 60 0.28 4.33 11.18
CA ALA A 60 0.56 4.54 9.76
C ALA A 60 2.06 4.70 9.48
N GLU A 61 2.79 5.43 10.34
CA GLU A 61 4.25 5.62 10.21
C GLU A 61 5.01 4.29 10.31
N GLN A 62 4.65 3.47 11.31
CA GLN A 62 5.30 2.18 11.52
C GLN A 62 5.03 1.21 10.36
N ALA A 63 3.78 1.15 9.86
CA ALA A 63 3.43 0.32 8.72
C ALA A 63 4.17 0.79 7.44
N LEU A 64 4.33 2.11 7.24
CA LEU A 64 5.08 2.64 6.10
C LEU A 64 6.57 2.29 6.19
N LYS A 65 7.14 2.34 7.39
CA LYS A 65 8.53 1.92 7.64
C LYS A 65 8.73 0.43 7.32
N ASN A 66 7.79 -0.42 7.73
CA ASN A 66 7.82 -1.85 7.40
C ASN A 66 7.71 -2.05 5.88
N ALA A 67 6.74 -1.43 5.22
CA ALA A 67 6.55 -1.56 3.77
C ALA A 67 7.83 -1.20 2.99
N LYS A 68 8.53 -0.13 3.39
CA LYS A 68 9.82 0.27 2.81
C LYS A 68 10.96 -0.71 3.10
N LYS A 69 10.96 -1.37 4.26
CA LYS A 69 11.92 -2.44 4.59
C LYS A 69 11.68 -3.65 3.68
N GLU A 70 10.44 -4.11 3.61
CA GLU A 70 10.08 -5.29 2.81
C GLU A 70 10.32 -5.08 1.31
N LEU A 71 10.11 -3.86 0.78
CA LEU A 71 10.53 -3.53 -0.60
C LEU A 71 12.03 -3.70 -0.83
N LYS A 72 12.88 -3.32 0.14
CA LYS A 72 14.33 -3.45 0.03
C LYS A 72 14.79 -4.90 0.10
N GLU A 73 14.05 -5.72 0.86
CA GLU A 73 14.29 -7.15 1.01
C GLU A 73 13.69 -7.97 -0.15
N GLU A 74 13.10 -7.29 -1.15
CA GLU A 74 12.42 -7.89 -2.31
C GLU A 74 11.22 -8.77 -1.94
N GLU A 75 10.66 -8.54 -0.75
CA GLU A 75 9.48 -9.20 -0.22
C GLU A 75 8.19 -8.50 -0.69
N TRP A 76 7.96 -8.51 -2.02
CA TRP A 76 6.93 -7.69 -2.68
C TRP A 76 5.51 -7.89 -2.14
N LEU A 77 5.14 -9.11 -1.77
CA LEU A 77 3.82 -9.40 -1.21
C LEU A 77 3.63 -8.75 0.16
N TYR A 78 4.64 -8.83 1.03
CA TYR A 78 4.58 -8.23 2.36
C TYR A 78 4.64 -6.71 2.28
N ALA A 79 5.48 -6.15 1.39
CA ALA A 79 5.49 -4.73 1.11
C ALA A 79 4.11 -4.20 0.66
N TYR A 80 3.42 -4.94 -0.20
CA TYR A 80 2.07 -4.61 -0.65
C TYR A 80 1.06 -4.62 0.51
N GLN A 81 1.10 -5.65 1.36
CA GLN A 81 0.22 -5.78 2.53
C GLN A 81 0.46 -4.67 3.56
N GLU A 82 1.70 -4.32 3.85
CA GLU A 82 2.02 -3.21 4.75
C GLU A 82 1.56 -1.87 4.16
N ALA A 83 1.69 -1.65 2.85
CA ALA A 83 1.15 -0.46 2.19
C ALA A 83 -0.39 -0.38 2.30
N ASP A 84 -1.10 -1.50 2.25
CA ASP A 84 -2.55 -1.55 2.51
C ASP A 84 -2.89 -1.14 3.94
N LYS A 85 -2.10 -1.58 4.92
CA LYS A 85 -2.29 -1.16 6.32
C LYS A 85 -2.11 0.36 6.47
N VAL A 86 -1.10 0.95 5.82
CA VAL A 86 -0.92 2.41 5.80
C VAL A 86 -2.19 3.09 5.29
N MET A 87 -2.71 2.66 4.14
CA MET A 87 -3.92 3.25 3.53
C MET A 87 -5.16 3.15 4.43
N ALA A 88 -5.32 2.04 5.16
CA ALA A 88 -6.41 1.87 6.11
C ALA A 88 -6.31 2.89 7.27
N TYR A 89 -5.12 3.06 7.85
CA TYR A 89 -4.90 4.06 8.91
C TYR A 89 -5.14 5.48 8.41
N LEU A 90 -4.67 5.81 7.20
CA LEU A 90 -4.88 7.13 6.60
C LEU A 90 -6.36 7.44 6.37
N THR A 91 -7.15 6.43 5.98
CA THR A 91 -8.61 6.57 5.83
C THR A 91 -9.27 6.85 7.17
N LEU A 92 -8.88 6.14 8.22
CA LEU A 92 -9.39 6.36 9.58
C LEU A 92 -9.06 7.77 10.09
N ILE A 93 -7.83 8.23 9.84
CA ILE A 93 -7.39 9.58 10.22
C ILE A 93 -8.26 10.64 9.54
N ARG A 94 -8.51 10.52 8.23
CA ARG A 94 -9.41 11.44 7.51
C ARG A 94 -10.81 11.48 8.12
N ALA A 95 -11.39 10.33 8.42
CA ALA A 95 -12.70 10.26 9.06
C ALA A 95 -12.73 10.95 10.43
N ILE A 96 -11.66 10.84 11.23
CA ILE A 96 -11.53 11.54 12.51
C ILE A 96 -11.52 13.07 12.31
N ILE A 97 -10.78 13.55 11.32
CA ILE A 97 -10.69 14.99 10.99
C ILE A 97 -12.07 15.51 10.57
N GLU A 98 -12.73 14.82 9.63
CA GLU A 98 -14.06 15.19 9.14
C GLU A 98 -15.10 15.24 10.27
N TYR A 99 -15.11 14.23 11.15
CA TYR A 99 -16.01 14.19 12.29
C TYR A 99 -15.78 15.37 13.26
N LYS A 100 -14.53 15.69 13.58
CA LYS A 100 -14.21 16.83 14.45
C LYS A 100 -14.64 18.17 13.85
N ASN A 101 -14.46 18.35 12.55
CA ASN A 101 -14.91 19.56 11.85
C ASN A 101 -16.44 19.68 11.90
N ALA A 102 -17.17 18.59 11.65
CA ALA A 102 -18.63 18.58 11.72
C ALA A 102 -19.16 18.91 13.13
N LEU A 103 -18.51 18.41 14.19
CA LEU A 103 -18.86 18.75 15.57
C LEU A 103 -18.70 20.24 15.84
N LYS A 104 -17.59 20.84 15.39
CA LYS A 104 -17.32 22.27 15.56
C LYS A 104 -18.37 23.14 14.85
N GLU A 105 -18.77 22.75 13.65
CA GLU A 105 -19.83 23.44 12.90
C GLU A 105 -21.18 23.37 13.63
N TYR A 106 -21.52 22.20 14.17
CA TYR A 106 -22.73 22.02 14.96
C TYR A 106 -22.75 22.87 16.23
N GLU A 107 -21.64 22.93 16.98
CA GLU A 107 -21.53 23.76 18.18
C GLU A 107 -21.69 25.26 17.85
N ASN A 108 -21.07 25.72 16.76
CA ASN A 108 -21.21 27.10 16.30
C ASN A 108 -22.64 27.44 15.92
N PHE A 109 -23.33 26.54 15.20
CA PHE A 109 -24.73 26.71 14.84
C PHE A 109 -25.62 26.81 16.09
N LYS A 110 -25.42 25.92 17.07
CA LYS A 110 -26.19 25.94 18.32
C LYS A 110 -26.02 27.25 19.10
N ASN A 111 -24.81 27.81 19.15
CA ASN A 111 -24.53 29.06 19.87
C ASN A 111 -24.99 30.33 19.11
N SER A 112 -25.44 30.18 17.87
CA SER A 112 -25.95 31.28 17.03
C SER A 112 -27.48 31.41 17.04
N GLN A 113 -28.18 30.50 17.73
CA GLN A 113 -29.63 30.55 17.99
C GLN A 113 -29.91 31.04 19.42
#